data_AF-A0A7X6Y6C1-F1
#
_entry.id   AF-A0A7X6Y6C1-F1
#
_cell.length_a   1.000
_cell.length_b   1.000
_cell.length_c   1.000
_cell.angle_alpha   90.00
_cell.angle_beta   90.00
_cell.angle_gamma   90.00
#
_symmetry.space_group_name_H-M   'P 1'
#
loop_
_entity.id
_entity.type
_entity.pdbx_description
1 polymer ?
#
loop_
_entity_poly.entity_id
_entity_poly.type
_entity_poly.pdbx_seq_one_letter_code
_entity_poly.pdbx_strand_id
1 'polypeptide(L)'
;MELGNSFFNNFTESFGKLYDKLPKQLIHRDPNPSNILFDGDAVSGFIDFDLSEINVRLWDACYCATGILSEASDEAYEKWLDILGGILNGYDLEGKLAQEEKQAVYYVICSIQVICIAYFEKHDMYRELAKTNRQMLQFIVHNKERIKNIFNTSG
;
A
#
# COMPACT_ATOMS: atom_id res chain seq x y z
N MET A 1 -19.77 1.71 -5.04
CA MET A 1 -20.16 0.30 -5.31
C MET A 1 -19.66 -0.53 -4.13
N GLU A 2 -20.50 -1.31 -3.45
CA GLU A 2 -20.03 -2.17 -2.37
C GLU A 2 -19.18 -3.31 -2.95
N LEU A 3 -18.04 -3.61 -2.31
CA LEU A 3 -17.21 -4.74 -2.70
C LEU A 3 -17.93 -6.03 -2.31
N GLY A 4 -18.27 -6.84 -3.30
CA GLY A 4 -18.97 -8.10 -3.07
C GLY A 4 -18.07 -9.22 -2.53
N ASN A 5 -18.69 -10.29 -2.06
CA ASN A 5 -18.00 -11.49 -1.54
C ASN A 5 -16.98 -12.09 -2.53
N SER A 6 -17.18 -11.91 -3.84
CA SER A 6 -16.24 -12.36 -4.86
C SER A 6 -14.85 -11.71 -4.74
N PHE A 7 -14.79 -10.42 -4.37
CA PHE A 7 -13.52 -9.73 -4.10
C PHE A 7 -12.81 -10.36 -2.90
N PHE A 8 -13.50 -10.51 -1.76
CA PHE A 8 -12.90 -11.05 -0.54
C PHE A 8 -12.47 -12.52 -0.69
N ASN A 9 -13.25 -13.32 -1.42
CA ASN A 9 -12.89 -14.70 -1.73
C ASN A 9 -11.62 -14.75 -2.60
N ASN A 10 -11.58 -13.96 -3.69
CA ASN A 10 -10.40 -13.90 -4.56
C ASN A 10 -9.17 -13.38 -3.81
N PHE A 11 -9.35 -12.36 -2.97
CA PHE A 11 -8.31 -11.78 -2.13
C PHE A 11 -7.71 -12.84 -1.21
N THR A 12 -8.56 -13.51 -0.42
CA THR A 12 -8.11 -14.50 0.57
C THR A 12 -7.43 -15.69 -0.10
N GLU A 13 -8.01 -16.22 -1.18
CA GLU A 13 -7.45 -17.38 -1.89
C GLU A 13 -6.12 -17.03 -2.59
N SER A 14 -6.07 -15.91 -3.30
CA SER A 14 -4.89 -15.54 -4.08
C SER A 14 -3.75 -15.07 -3.19
N PHE A 15 -4.06 -14.23 -2.20
CA PHE A 15 -3.04 -13.72 -1.29
C PHE A 15 -2.54 -14.81 -0.34
N GLY A 16 -3.42 -15.70 0.13
CA GLY A 16 -3.02 -16.84 0.96
C GLY A 16 -1.97 -17.73 0.32
N LYS A 17 -2.00 -17.90 -1.03
CA LYS A 17 -0.98 -18.66 -1.78
C LYS A 17 0.38 -17.95 -1.87
N LEU A 18 0.41 -16.63 -1.67
CA LEU A 18 1.61 -15.79 -1.74
C LEU A 18 2.19 -15.49 -0.35
N TYR A 19 1.34 -15.28 0.65
CA TYR A 19 1.71 -14.68 1.94
C TYR A 19 2.89 -15.38 2.63
N ASP A 20 2.86 -16.72 2.69
CA ASP A 20 3.91 -17.50 3.35
C ASP A 20 5.26 -17.49 2.62
N LYS A 21 5.26 -17.05 1.35
CA LYS A 21 6.47 -16.91 0.54
C LYS A 21 7.10 -15.52 0.64
N LEU A 22 6.39 -14.56 1.24
CA LEU A 22 6.87 -13.18 1.32
C LEU A 22 7.94 -13.05 2.40
N PRO A 23 9.08 -12.41 2.10
CA PRO A 23 10.11 -12.16 3.09
C PRO A 23 9.57 -11.22 4.17
N LYS A 24 9.88 -11.56 5.43
CA LYS A 24 9.51 -10.79 6.61
C LYS A 24 10.74 -10.17 7.24
N GLN A 25 10.64 -8.92 7.66
CA GLN A 25 11.71 -8.19 8.33
C GLN A 25 11.10 -7.19 9.32
N LEU A 26 11.93 -6.52 10.11
CA LEU A 26 11.48 -5.37 10.89
C LEU A 26 11.03 -4.26 9.95
N ILE A 27 9.76 -3.87 10.05
CA ILE A 27 9.14 -2.78 9.28
C ILE A 27 8.70 -1.65 10.21
N HIS A 28 8.59 -0.45 9.67
CA HIS A 28 8.08 0.73 10.38
C HIS A 28 6.56 0.68 10.57
N ARG A 29 5.86 0.09 9.59
CA ARG A 29 4.42 -0.16 9.58
C ARG A 29 3.50 1.07 9.39
N ASP A 30 4.04 2.28 9.54
CA ASP A 30 3.37 3.57 9.29
C ASP A 30 4.30 4.65 8.70
N PRO A 31 5.01 4.38 7.58
CA PRO A 31 5.80 5.40 6.90
C PRO A 31 4.90 6.31 6.03
N ASN A 32 3.90 6.95 6.62
CA ASN A 32 3.15 8.01 5.93
C ASN A 32 4.06 9.23 5.68
N PRO A 33 3.72 10.14 4.75
CA PRO A 33 4.57 11.28 4.41
C PRO A 33 5.01 12.14 5.60
N SER A 34 4.18 12.27 6.64
CA SER A 34 4.50 13.06 7.83
C SER A 34 5.57 12.42 8.73
N ASN A 35 5.80 11.10 8.58
CA ASN A 35 6.81 10.34 9.31
C ASN A 35 8.15 10.22 8.55
N ILE A 36 8.27 10.84 7.38
CA ILE A 36 9.50 10.83 6.56
C ILE A 36 10.12 12.22 6.58
N LEU A 37 11.37 12.29 7.06
CA LEU A 37 12.14 13.53 7.12
C LEU A 37 12.95 13.73 5.85
N PHE A 38 13.03 14.97 5.39
CA PHE A 38 13.81 15.38 4.22
C PHE A 38 14.83 16.46 4.60
N ASP A 39 16.03 16.37 4.04
CA ASP A 39 17.02 17.45 3.97
C ASP A 39 17.19 17.84 2.50
N GLY A 40 16.55 18.93 2.10
CA GLY A 40 16.35 19.26 0.69
C GLY A 40 15.53 18.18 -0.02
N ASP A 41 16.09 17.61 -1.10
CA ASP A 41 15.45 16.57 -1.91
C ASP A 41 15.79 15.14 -1.44
N ALA A 42 16.58 14.99 -0.37
CA ALA A 42 17.01 13.69 0.13
C ALA A 42 16.26 13.29 1.41
N VAL A 43 15.85 12.02 1.50
CA VAL A 43 15.34 11.44 2.75
C VAL A 43 16.47 11.41 3.77
N SER A 44 16.25 12.06 4.92
CA SER A 44 17.24 12.18 6.00
C SER A 44 16.93 11.27 7.20
N GLY A 45 15.71 10.76 7.31
CA GLY A 45 15.33 9.80 8.35
C GLY A 45 13.84 9.49 8.38
N PHE A 46 13.48 8.59 9.30
CA PHE A 46 12.11 8.23 9.64
C PHE A 46 11.90 8.49 11.13
N ILE A 47 10.66 8.81 11.52
CA ILE A 47 10.24 9.04 12.91
C ILE A 47 8.97 8.25 13.22
N ASP A 48 8.64 8.11 14.50
CA ASP A 48 7.42 7.42 14.98
C ASP A 48 7.41 5.89 14.70
N PHE A 49 8.27 5.17 15.43
CA PHE A 49 8.42 3.71 15.31
C PHE A 49 7.46 2.91 16.21
N ASP A 50 6.43 3.54 16.81
CA ASP A 50 5.57 2.90 17.82
C ASP A 50 4.81 1.67 17.31
N LEU A 51 4.60 1.59 16.00
CA LEU A 51 3.89 0.49 15.33
C LEU A 51 4.83 -0.56 14.71
N SER A 52 6.14 -0.44 14.91
CA SER A 52 7.12 -1.31 14.26
C SER A 52 6.96 -2.78 14.66
N GLU A 53 7.10 -3.67 13.68
CA GLU A 53 6.93 -5.12 13.88
C GLU A 53 7.74 -5.94 12.86
N ILE A 54 7.94 -7.23 13.12
CA ILE A 54 8.47 -8.15 12.12
C ILE A 54 7.31 -8.63 11.23
N ASN A 55 7.26 -8.17 9.99
CA ASN A 55 6.19 -8.49 9.05
C ASN A 55 6.67 -8.40 7.59
N VAL A 56 5.77 -8.61 6.63
CA VAL A 56 6.05 -8.55 5.19
C VAL A 56 6.72 -7.22 4.85
N ARG A 57 7.95 -7.26 4.33
CA ARG A 57 8.75 -6.05 4.10
C ARG A 57 8.13 -5.06 3.09
N LEU A 58 7.39 -5.60 2.13
CA LEU A 58 6.67 -4.84 1.12
C LEU A 58 5.62 -3.88 1.72
N TRP A 59 5.19 -4.12 2.97
CA TRP A 59 4.22 -3.29 3.67
C TRP A 59 4.61 -1.82 3.65
N ASP A 60 5.84 -1.46 4.04
CA ASP A 60 6.25 -0.06 4.19
C ASP A 60 6.16 0.72 2.88
N ALA A 61 6.63 0.13 1.77
CA ALA A 61 6.55 0.76 0.45
C ALA A 61 5.09 0.96 0.00
N CYS A 62 4.24 -0.06 0.19
CA CYS A 62 2.83 0.03 -0.14
C CYS A 62 2.08 1.02 0.77
N TYR A 63 2.41 1.06 2.05
CA TYR A 63 1.80 1.96 3.03
C TYR A 63 2.14 3.41 2.71
N CYS A 64 3.42 3.72 2.47
CA CYS A 64 3.87 5.04 2.04
C CYS A 64 3.10 5.52 0.81
N ALA A 65 2.97 4.67 -0.23
CA ALA A 65 2.22 5.01 -1.43
C ALA A 65 0.74 5.30 -1.10
N THR A 66 0.09 4.50 -0.25
CA THR A 66 -1.30 4.76 0.14
C THR A 66 -1.48 5.98 1.06
N GLY A 67 -0.48 6.31 1.88
CA GLY A 67 -0.47 7.53 2.68
C GLY A 67 -0.53 8.77 1.78
N ILE A 68 0.28 8.80 0.71
CA ILE A 68 0.24 9.85 -0.31
C ILE A 68 -1.14 9.92 -0.98
N LEU A 69 -1.76 8.78 -1.31
CA LEU A 69 -3.11 8.74 -1.89
C LEU A 69 -4.19 9.24 -0.93
N SER A 70 -4.03 9.02 0.38
CA SER A 70 -4.99 9.50 1.38
C SER A 70 -5.01 11.02 1.50
N GLU A 71 -3.91 11.68 1.15
CA GLU A 71 -3.76 13.15 1.17
C GLU A 71 -4.03 13.77 -0.22
N ALA A 72 -4.32 12.96 -1.23
CA ALA A 72 -4.45 13.36 -2.62
C ALA A 72 -5.80 14.03 -2.95
N SER A 73 -5.78 15.00 -3.86
CA SER A 73 -6.98 15.49 -4.55
C SER A 73 -7.48 14.48 -5.60
N ASP A 74 -8.69 14.67 -6.13
CA ASP A 74 -9.26 13.81 -7.17
C ASP A 74 -8.35 13.70 -8.42
N GLU A 75 -7.65 14.79 -8.78
CA GLU A 75 -6.69 14.83 -9.89
C GLU A 75 -5.43 13.99 -9.61
N ALA A 76 -5.09 13.80 -8.34
CA ALA A 76 -3.92 13.02 -7.93
C ALA A 76 -4.17 11.51 -7.91
N TYR A 77 -5.43 11.04 -7.97
CA TYR A 77 -5.74 9.63 -8.23
C TYR A 77 -5.22 9.17 -9.60
N GLU A 78 -5.23 10.05 -10.61
CA GLU A 78 -4.71 9.72 -11.94
C GLU A 78 -3.19 9.47 -11.94
N LYS A 79 -2.46 10.25 -11.12
CA LYS A 79 -1.00 10.18 -10.97
C LYS A 79 -0.52 9.14 -9.98
N TRP A 80 -1.42 8.63 -9.12
CA TRP A 80 -1.01 7.76 -8.02
C TRP A 80 -0.35 6.45 -8.50
N LEU A 81 -0.77 5.92 -9.63
CA LEU A 81 -0.14 4.71 -10.17
C LEU A 81 1.31 4.96 -10.60
N ASP A 82 1.63 6.16 -11.06
CA ASP A 82 3.01 6.56 -11.37
C ASP A 82 3.83 6.71 -10.09
N ILE A 83 3.24 7.28 -9.03
CA ILE A 83 3.85 7.38 -7.70
C ILE A 83 4.14 6.00 -7.12
N LEU A 84 3.14 5.11 -7.14
CA LEU A 84 3.27 3.72 -6.70
C LEU A 84 4.38 3.01 -7.50
N GLY A 85 4.39 3.18 -8.82
CA GLY A 85 5.43 2.64 -9.68
C GLY A 85 6.82 3.18 -9.35
N GLY A 86 6.96 4.48 -9.12
CA GLY A 86 8.22 5.11 -8.73
C GLY A 86 8.76 4.57 -7.41
N ILE A 87 7.92 4.50 -6.38
CA ILE A 87 8.29 3.97 -5.06
C ILE A 87 8.72 2.51 -5.18
N LEU A 88 7.91 1.67 -5.85
CA LEU A 88 8.20 0.23 -5.96
C LEU A 88 9.44 -0.07 -6.81
N ASN A 89 9.67 0.68 -7.88
CA ASN A 89 10.89 0.53 -8.69
C ASN A 89 12.12 1.00 -7.91
N GLY A 90 12.04 2.12 -7.18
CA GLY A 90 13.12 2.54 -6.28
C GLY A 90 13.42 1.49 -5.22
N TYR A 91 12.38 0.89 -4.62
CA TYR A 91 12.53 -0.18 -3.64
C TYR A 91 13.16 -1.45 -4.24
N ASP A 92 12.77 -1.86 -5.47
CA ASP A 92 13.37 -3.00 -6.19
C ASP A 92 14.83 -2.76 -6.59
N LEU A 93 15.24 -1.51 -6.78
CA LEU A 93 16.63 -1.14 -7.12
C LEU A 93 17.56 -1.29 -5.91
N GLU A 94 17.15 -0.79 -4.74
CA GLU A 94 17.93 -0.86 -3.51
C GLU A 94 17.91 -2.27 -2.88
N GLY A 95 16.75 -2.92 -2.92
CA GLY A 95 16.56 -4.26 -2.35
C GLY A 95 15.68 -5.09 -3.26
N LYS A 96 16.29 -5.90 -4.13
CA LYS A 96 15.59 -6.69 -5.15
C LYS A 96 14.36 -7.40 -4.60
N LEU A 97 13.20 -7.09 -5.18
CA LEU A 97 11.93 -7.73 -4.85
C LEU A 97 11.88 -9.10 -5.53
N ALA A 98 11.52 -10.13 -4.75
CA ALA A 98 11.20 -11.43 -5.27
C ALA A 98 9.97 -11.37 -6.19
N GLN A 99 9.82 -12.37 -7.05
CA GLN A 99 8.67 -12.43 -7.97
C GLN A 99 7.35 -12.49 -7.21
N GLU A 100 7.31 -13.20 -6.08
CA GLU A 100 6.17 -13.30 -5.18
C GLU A 100 5.81 -11.95 -4.56
N GLU A 101 6.79 -11.12 -4.20
CA GLU A 101 6.54 -9.76 -3.69
C GLU A 101 5.91 -8.89 -4.78
N LYS A 102 6.44 -8.95 -6.01
CA LYS A 102 5.88 -8.21 -7.15
C LYS A 102 4.43 -8.60 -7.44
N GLN A 103 4.12 -9.90 -7.36
CA GLN A 103 2.75 -10.42 -7.49
C GLN A 103 1.84 -10.03 -6.31
N ALA A 104 2.42 -9.82 -5.13
CA ALA A 104 1.69 -9.53 -3.89
C ALA A 104 1.30 -8.05 -3.73
N VAL A 105 1.93 -7.11 -4.45
CA VAL A 105 1.69 -5.65 -4.31
C VAL A 105 0.21 -5.29 -4.20
N TYR A 106 -0.61 -5.72 -5.17
CA TYR A 106 -2.05 -5.44 -5.16
C TYR A 106 -2.73 -5.91 -3.86
N TYR A 107 -2.37 -7.09 -3.38
CA TYR A 107 -2.96 -7.68 -2.19
C TYR A 107 -2.46 -7.02 -0.91
N VAL A 108 -1.19 -6.61 -0.83
CA VAL A 108 -0.67 -5.85 0.31
C VAL A 108 -1.37 -4.49 0.42
N ILE A 109 -1.52 -3.77 -0.70
CA ILE A 109 -2.26 -2.50 -0.74
C ILE A 109 -3.71 -2.69 -0.29
N CYS A 110 -4.41 -3.71 -0.80
CA CYS A 110 -5.76 -4.04 -0.36
C CYS A 110 -5.83 -4.33 1.16
N SER A 111 -4.83 -5.05 1.69
CA SER A 111 -4.75 -5.38 3.13
C SER A 111 -4.65 -4.12 3.98
N ILE A 112 -3.79 -3.18 3.59
CA ILE A 112 -3.62 -1.89 4.28
C ILE A 112 -4.97 -1.16 4.35
N GLN A 113 -5.67 -1.03 3.22
CA GLN A 113 -6.95 -0.35 3.18
C GLN A 113 -8.03 -1.03 4.03
N VAL A 114 -8.12 -2.37 3.98
CA VAL A 114 -9.09 -3.14 4.80
C VAL A 114 -8.80 -2.96 6.29
N ILE A 115 -7.53 -2.97 6.69
CA ILE A 115 -7.12 -2.76 8.09
C ILE A 115 -7.45 -1.34 8.54
N CYS A 116 -7.14 -0.32 7.74
CA CYS A 116 -7.47 1.08 8.02
C CYS A 116 -8.98 1.28 8.15
N ILE A 117 -9.79 0.75 7.22
CA ILE A 117 -11.25 0.80 7.30
C ILE A 117 -11.74 0.17 8.59
N ALA A 118 -11.31 -1.07 8.88
CA ALA A 118 -11.75 -1.80 10.08
C ALA A 118 -11.37 -1.11 11.39
N TYR A 119 -10.26 -0.36 11.41
CA TYR A 119 -9.84 0.44 12.56
C TYR A 119 -10.66 1.74 12.70
N PHE A 120 -10.79 2.51 11.61
CA PHE A 120 -11.48 3.80 11.64
C PHE A 120 -12.99 3.67 11.83
N GLU A 121 -13.60 2.59 11.35
CA GLU A 121 -15.04 2.33 11.57
C GLU A 121 -15.43 2.13 13.03
N LYS A 122 -14.48 1.74 13.88
CA LYS A 122 -14.74 1.53 15.32
C LYS A 122 -14.80 2.84 16.11
N HIS A 123 -14.45 3.97 15.49
CA HIS A 123 -14.31 5.25 16.16
C HIS A 123 -15.05 6.34 15.37
N ASP A 124 -16.13 6.87 15.94
CA ASP A 124 -16.97 7.87 15.26
C ASP A 124 -16.19 9.11 14.78
N MET A 125 -15.15 9.49 15.51
CA MET A 125 -14.24 10.60 15.17
C MET A 125 -13.43 10.37 13.87
N TYR A 126 -13.29 9.13 13.40
CA TYR A 126 -12.54 8.79 12.19
C TYR A 126 -13.43 8.40 11.01
N ARG A 127 -14.72 8.76 11.06
CA ARG A 127 -15.70 8.40 10.02
C ARG A 127 -15.31 8.85 8.62
N GLU A 128 -14.77 10.06 8.47
CA GLU A 128 -14.31 10.55 7.16
C GLU A 128 -13.08 9.78 6.66
N LEU A 129 -12.14 9.42 7.55
CA LEU A 129 -11.00 8.56 7.19
C LEU A 129 -11.47 7.18 6.72
N ALA A 130 -12.46 6.58 7.39
CA ALA A 130 -13.06 5.31 6.95
C ALA A 130 -13.70 5.42 5.55
N LYS A 131 -14.33 6.56 5.25
CA LYS A 131 -14.92 6.85 3.93
C LYS A 131 -13.84 7.03 2.85
N THR A 132 -12.78 7.79 3.14
CA THR A 132 -11.64 7.98 2.23
C THR A 132 -10.98 6.64 1.91
N ASN A 133 -10.68 5.81 2.91
CA ASN A 133 -10.05 4.50 2.69
C ASN A 133 -10.97 3.54 1.90
N ARG A 134 -12.30 3.64 2.04
CA ARG A 134 -13.24 2.91 1.18
C ARG A 134 -13.18 3.35 -0.28
N GLN A 135 -13.09 4.65 -0.53
CA GLN A 135 -12.98 5.18 -1.89
C GLN A 135 -11.65 4.77 -2.52
N MET A 136 -10.55 4.86 -1.77
CA MET A 136 -9.24 4.38 -2.17
C MET A 136 -9.27 2.88 -2.49
N LEU A 137 -9.84 2.04 -1.62
CA LEU A 137 -9.96 0.61 -1.86
C LEU A 137 -10.76 0.32 -3.13
N GLN A 138 -11.87 1.03 -3.37
CA GLN A 138 -12.61 0.90 -4.63
C GLN A 138 -11.70 1.24 -5.82
N PHE A 139 -11.02 2.39 -5.79
CA PHE A 139 -10.11 2.78 -6.86
C PHE A 139 -9.00 1.75 -7.11
N ILE A 140 -8.37 1.23 -6.06
CA ILE A 140 -7.34 0.19 -6.12
C ILE A 140 -7.88 -1.07 -6.80
N VAL A 141 -9.08 -1.51 -6.43
CA VAL A 141 -9.74 -2.69 -7.03
C VAL A 141 -10.05 -2.48 -8.51
N HIS A 142 -10.53 -1.28 -8.89
CA HIS A 142 -10.76 -0.96 -10.31
C HIS A 142 -9.47 -0.93 -11.14
N ASN A 143 -8.32 -0.63 -10.51
CA ASN A 143 -7.02 -0.55 -11.17
C ASN A 143 -6.14 -1.81 -10.97
N LYS A 144 -6.72 -2.93 -10.53
CA LYS A 144 -6.01 -4.18 -10.23
C LYS A 144 -5.00 -4.58 -11.31
N GLU A 145 -5.42 -4.62 -12.58
CA GLU A 145 -4.54 -5.06 -13.67
C GLU A 145 -3.41 -4.06 -13.95
N ARG A 146 -3.63 -2.76 -13.77
CA ARG A 146 -2.57 -1.75 -13.89
C ARG A 146 -1.54 -1.94 -12.78
N ILE A 147 -1.99 -2.13 -11.53
CA ILE A 147 -1.11 -2.38 -10.38
C ILE A 147 -0.28 -3.65 -10.58
N LYS A 148 -0.91 -4.74 -11.05
CA LYS A 148 -0.21 -6.00 -11.33
C LYS A 148 0.84 -5.90 -12.45
N ASN A 149 0.70 -4.92 -13.34
CA ASN A 149 1.59 -4.71 -14.47
C ASN A 149 2.65 -3.61 -14.25
N ILE A 150 2.76 -3.04 -13.04
CA ILE A 150 3.75 -1.99 -12.72
C ILE A 150 5.19 -2.38 -13.09
N PHE A 151 5.55 -3.65 -12.88
CA PHE A 151 6.89 -4.15 -13.19
C PHE A 151 7.03 -4.70 -14.62
N ASN A 152 5.94 -4.73 -15.39
CA ASN A 152 5.93 -5.25 -16.77
C ASN A 152 6.08 -4.14 -17.82
N THR A 153 5.96 -2.87 -17.41
CA THR A 153 6.33 -1.72 -18.23
C THR A 153 7.84 -1.57 -18.26
N SER A 154 8.49 -2.37 -19.11
CA SER A 154 9.82 -2.05 -19.62
C SER A 154 9.66 -0.90 -20.63
N GLY A 155 10.25 0.26 -20.33
CA GLY A 155 10.67 1.20 -21.35
C GLY A 155 11.87 0.65 -22.12
#